data_AF-A0A1Y2GD59-F1
#
_entry.id   AF-A0A1Y2GD59-F1
#
_cell.length_a   1.000
_cell.length_b   1.000
_cell.length_c   1.000
_cell.angle_alpha   90.00
_cell.angle_beta   90.00
_cell.angle_gamma   90.00
#
_symmetry.space_group_name_H-M   'P 1'
#
loop_
_entity.id
_entity.type
_entity.pdbx_description
1 polymer ?
#
loop_
_entity_poly.entity_id
_entity_poly.type
_entity_poly.pdbx_seq_one_letter_code
_entity_poly.pdbx_strand_id
1 'polypeptide(L)'
;MSQNQFHHYIPRFILKNFSDNFQLRPSYIFSPNASGSFVQEPFPTNGPVGGTNKRGNKKTRRKKSIGSNIRNGGKGDREDGQEIEKQASDKDFPINVYRTLEETITLNDISRIYGIQNMYKDIAEEDSMKFEKLLGKLESTSAQFVHKIRSGEELTLTRTQLTEFKKFLAIMTYRVEHRRDQYYECKFDARTLLSLRKHMLHNNIDRVQDVWFENLKWIIKTSHEEFIEEYHKTHDQGNPYGISSSYKGPIHVLELLDYFHTIYSYVCVWQAEEGSEFILSNNCFGTFEGDNGLIFQHFYVVSPKYAVVLTNRMYMWGNTMKDMTIRESWFGDELRLFPETVYFKKSVKSPEDYDPKDVFKYQRLVASKENVHFCNSILLDTKPKYITYKSNLCMYKTLRYYDKAKKHLSHSFPNGHSYLTLKREVFAKLKAEMNRTHRS
;
A
#
# COMPACT_ATOMS: atom_id res chain seq x y z
N MET A 1 -30.22 19.00 -5.44
CA MET A 1 -29.36 18.83 -4.25
C MET A 1 -28.29 17.81 -4.61
N SER A 2 -27.01 18.20 -4.63
CA SER A 2 -25.90 17.27 -4.89
C SER A 2 -25.82 16.26 -3.73
N GLN A 3 -25.93 14.96 -4.03
CA GLN A 3 -25.74 13.90 -3.04
C GLN A 3 -24.33 14.01 -2.46
N ASN A 4 -24.21 13.90 -1.14
CA ASN A 4 -22.91 13.81 -0.48
C ASN A 4 -22.13 12.63 -1.06
N GLN A 5 -21.02 12.91 -1.75
CA GLN A 5 -20.15 11.87 -2.32
C GLN A 5 -19.13 11.44 -1.27
N PHE A 6 -18.88 10.14 -1.17
CA PHE A 6 -17.92 9.58 -0.21
C PHE A 6 -16.77 8.94 -0.96
N HIS A 7 -15.56 9.50 -0.80
CA HIS A 7 -14.38 9.14 -1.57
C HIS A 7 -13.34 8.48 -0.68
N HIS A 8 -12.84 7.32 -1.08
CA HIS A 8 -11.83 6.57 -0.34
C HIS A 8 -10.42 6.99 -0.74
N TYR A 9 -9.62 7.50 0.19
CA TYR A 9 -8.20 7.78 -0.09
C TYR A 9 -7.33 6.52 0.05
N ILE A 10 -7.79 5.52 0.82
CA ILE A 10 -7.27 4.15 0.74
C ILE A 10 -8.21 3.32 -0.14
N PRO A 11 -7.73 2.73 -1.25
CA PRO A 11 -8.58 1.98 -2.17
C PRO A 11 -9.40 0.89 -1.48
N ARG A 12 -10.68 0.75 -1.85
CA ARG A 12 -11.59 -0.22 -1.23
C ARG A 12 -11.09 -1.66 -1.31
N PHE A 13 -10.41 -2.04 -2.40
CA PHE A 13 -9.86 -3.38 -2.52
C PHE A 13 -8.77 -3.65 -1.47
N ILE A 14 -7.99 -2.64 -1.07
CA ILE A 14 -7.01 -2.76 0.02
C ILE A 14 -7.73 -2.95 1.35
N LEU A 15 -8.78 -2.17 1.60
CA LEU A 15 -9.60 -2.33 2.80
C LEU A 15 -10.15 -3.77 2.87
N LYS A 16 -10.72 -4.27 1.78
CA LYS A 16 -11.20 -5.66 1.70
C LYS A 16 -10.11 -6.70 2.02
N ASN A 17 -8.87 -6.46 1.57
CA ASN A 17 -7.76 -7.35 1.86
C ASN A 17 -7.44 -7.49 3.36
N PHE A 18 -7.77 -6.47 4.15
CA PHE A 18 -7.60 -6.46 5.61
C PHE A 18 -8.73 -7.18 6.33
N SER A 19 -9.96 -7.05 5.84
CA SER A 19 -11.10 -7.80 6.38
C SER A 19 -11.05 -9.28 6.00
N ASP A 20 -10.52 -9.66 4.83
CA ASP A 20 -10.51 -11.05 4.38
C ASP A 20 -9.87 -12.02 5.40
N ASN A 21 -10.44 -13.24 5.45
CA ASN A 21 -10.09 -14.35 6.34
C ASN A 21 -8.67 -14.95 6.10
N PHE A 22 -7.62 -14.14 6.22
CA PHE A 22 -6.27 -14.65 6.39
C PHE A 22 -6.08 -15.18 7.82
N GLN A 23 -6.07 -16.50 8.04
CA GLN A 23 -5.71 -17.07 9.33
C GLN A 23 -4.18 -17.08 9.45
N LEU A 24 -3.63 -16.31 10.41
CA LEU A 24 -2.28 -16.56 10.91
C LEU A 24 -2.31 -17.95 11.56
N ARG A 25 -1.46 -18.88 11.11
CA ARG A 25 -1.38 -20.19 11.77
C ARG A 25 -0.62 -19.98 13.07
N PRO A 26 -1.22 -20.23 14.25
CA PRO A 26 -0.48 -20.10 15.50
C PRO A 26 0.70 -21.08 15.45
N SER A 27 1.93 -20.55 15.46
CA SER A 27 3.15 -21.37 15.45
C SER A 27 3.58 -21.80 16.85
N TYR A 28 2.93 -21.30 17.93
CA TYR A 28 3.32 -21.56 19.33
C TYR A 28 2.10 -21.56 20.27
N ILE A 29 2.13 -22.43 21.29
CA ILE A 29 1.25 -22.37 22.47
C ILE A 29 1.99 -21.54 23.53
N PHE A 30 1.28 -20.61 24.17
CA PHE A 30 1.84 -19.77 25.23
C PHE A 30 1.31 -20.23 26.59
N SER A 31 2.22 -20.69 27.46
CA SER A 31 1.94 -20.93 28.89
C SER A 31 2.56 -19.81 29.72
N PRO A 32 1.79 -19.13 30.59
CA PRO A 32 2.37 -18.16 31.51
C PRO A 32 3.19 -18.89 32.58
N ASN A 33 4.43 -18.45 32.83
CA ASN A 33 5.16 -18.87 34.02
C ASN A 33 4.78 -17.97 35.22
N ALA A 34 5.11 -18.40 36.43
CA ALA A 34 4.76 -17.72 37.69
C ALA A 34 5.31 -16.28 37.82
N SER A 35 6.19 -15.84 36.91
CA SER A 35 6.75 -14.48 36.87
C SER A 35 6.04 -13.51 35.91
N GLY A 36 5.01 -13.96 35.19
CA GLY A 36 4.33 -13.15 34.17
C GLY A 36 5.16 -12.93 32.89
N SER A 37 6.25 -13.69 32.71
CA SER A 37 6.98 -13.78 31.45
C SER A 37 6.46 -14.97 30.63
N PHE A 38 6.43 -14.81 29.31
CA PHE A 38 5.99 -15.85 28.39
C PHE A 38 7.19 -16.66 27.93
N VAL A 39 7.17 -17.97 28.19
CA VAL A 39 8.14 -18.93 27.62
C VAL A 39 7.55 -19.49 26.34
N GLN A 40 8.37 -19.57 25.29
CA GLN A 40 7.98 -20.04 23.97
C GLN A 40 8.20 -21.55 23.89
N GLU A 41 7.12 -22.34 23.76
CA GLU A 41 7.23 -23.79 23.52
C GLU A 41 6.79 -24.15 22.09
N PRO A 42 7.56 -24.99 21.37
CA PRO A 42 7.16 -25.48 20.06
C PRO A 42 5.94 -26.40 20.17
N PHE A 43 5.05 -26.35 19.16
CA PHE A 43 3.91 -27.26 19.07
C PHE A 43 4.37 -28.72 19.05
N PRO A 44 3.79 -29.63 19.86
CA PRO A 44 4.11 -31.04 19.78
C PRO A 44 3.62 -31.62 18.45
N THR A 45 4.56 -32.02 17.59
CA THR A 45 4.28 -32.75 16.36
C THR A 45 4.05 -34.23 16.67
N ASN A 46 2.92 -34.55 17.31
CA ASN A 46 2.48 -35.93 17.41
C ASN A 46 1.73 -36.29 16.14
N GLY A 47 2.46 -36.81 15.15
CA GLY A 47 1.88 -37.45 13.97
C GLY A 47 1.19 -38.77 14.37
N PRO A 48 0.12 -39.19 13.66
CA PRO A 48 -0.49 -40.48 13.91
C PRO A 48 0.44 -41.61 13.46
N VAL A 49 0.67 -42.54 14.38
CA VAL A 49 1.41 -43.79 14.19
C VAL A 49 0.64 -44.71 13.24
N GLY A 50 1.33 -45.13 12.17
CA GLY A 50 1.33 -46.47 11.57
C GLY A 50 -0.01 -47.17 11.27
N GLY A 51 -0.33 -47.30 9.98
CA GLY A 51 -1.30 -48.26 9.45
C GLY A 51 -1.01 -48.62 8.00
N THR A 52 -0.12 -49.59 7.78
CA THR A 52 0.21 -50.16 6.46
C THR A 52 -0.98 -50.94 5.88
N ASN A 53 -1.35 -50.73 4.61
CA ASN A 53 -1.72 -51.84 3.72
C ASN A 53 -1.79 -51.51 2.21
N LYS A 54 -0.89 -52.19 1.49
CA LYS A 54 -0.96 -52.86 0.19
C LYS A 54 -2.08 -52.52 -0.84
N ARG A 55 -1.58 -52.14 -2.03
CA ARG A 55 -1.85 -52.65 -3.41
C ARG A 55 -3.29 -53.05 -3.79
N GLY A 56 -3.80 -52.41 -4.84
CA GLY A 56 -4.91 -52.91 -5.65
C GLY A 56 -4.99 -52.23 -7.03
N ASN A 57 -4.28 -52.81 -8.01
CA ASN A 57 -4.39 -52.51 -9.44
C ASN A 57 -5.82 -52.81 -9.94
N LYS A 58 -6.48 -51.89 -10.66
CA LYS A 58 -7.46 -52.31 -11.67
C LYS A 58 -7.59 -51.34 -12.84
N LYS A 59 -7.33 -51.93 -14.01
CA LYS A 59 -7.34 -51.42 -15.37
C LYS A 59 -8.74 -50.98 -15.86
N THR A 60 -8.72 -49.92 -16.67
CA THR A 60 -9.45 -49.69 -17.93
C THR A 60 -10.97 -49.96 -18.02
N ARG A 61 -11.71 -48.95 -18.53
CA ARG A 61 -12.40 -49.08 -19.82
C ARG A 61 -12.80 -47.71 -20.40
N ARG A 62 -12.32 -47.46 -21.63
CA ARG A 62 -12.79 -46.43 -22.55
C ARG A 62 -14.23 -46.74 -23.00
N LYS A 63 -15.06 -45.70 -23.18
CA LYS A 63 -16.03 -45.63 -24.28
C LYS A 63 -16.11 -44.19 -24.80
N LYS A 64 -15.79 -44.05 -26.09
CA LYS A 64 -16.02 -42.89 -26.96
C LYS A 64 -17.39 -43.05 -27.63
N SER A 65 -18.09 -41.95 -27.85
CA SER A 65 -18.84 -41.60 -29.09
C SER A 65 -19.53 -40.25 -28.86
N ILE A 66 -19.09 -39.15 -29.50
CA ILE A 66 -19.46 -38.66 -30.84
C ILE A 66 -20.89 -38.08 -30.88
N GLY A 67 -21.01 -36.84 -31.37
CA GLY A 67 -22.17 -36.46 -32.20
C GLY A 67 -22.86 -35.11 -31.90
N SER A 68 -22.27 -34.05 -32.44
CA SER A 68 -22.84 -32.76 -32.88
C SER A 68 -24.30 -32.74 -33.41
N ASN A 69 -25.09 -31.68 -33.15
CA ASN A 69 -25.42 -30.58 -34.10
C ASN A 69 -26.78 -29.84 -33.85
N ILE A 70 -26.69 -28.49 -33.93
CA ILE A 70 -27.55 -27.50 -34.66
C ILE A 70 -28.98 -27.15 -34.19
N ARG A 71 -29.10 -25.85 -33.82
CA ARG A 71 -30.13 -24.80 -34.07
C ARG A 71 -31.58 -25.16 -34.43
N ASN A 72 -32.56 -24.56 -33.74
CA ASN A 72 -33.31 -23.37 -34.19
C ASN A 72 -34.31 -22.88 -33.13
N GLY A 73 -34.60 -21.57 -33.15
CA GLY A 73 -35.34 -20.85 -32.11
C GLY A 73 -36.87 -20.90 -32.21
N GLY A 74 -37.49 -20.35 -31.17
CA GLY A 74 -38.91 -20.00 -31.10
C GLY A 74 -39.10 -18.93 -30.03
N LYS A 75 -39.65 -17.78 -30.44
CA LYS A 75 -40.26 -16.76 -29.57
C LYS A 75 -41.56 -17.34 -28.99
N GLY A 76 -41.85 -17.06 -27.73
CA GLY A 76 -43.12 -17.33 -27.07
C GLY A 76 -43.11 -16.74 -25.67
N ASP A 77 -44.17 -16.02 -25.32
CA ASP A 77 -44.28 -15.03 -24.26
C ASP A 77 -44.52 -15.59 -22.84
N ARG A 78 -44.13 -14.76 -21.85
CA ARG A 78 -44.69 -14.56 -20.50
C ARG A 78 -44.92 -15.78 -19.59
N GLU A 79 -44.29 -15.77 -18.41
CA GLU A 79 -44.94 -15.54 -17.11
C GLU A 79 -43.92 -15.63 -15.96
N ASP A 80 -44.06 -14.70 -15.03
CA ASP A 80 -43.80 -14.74 -13.59
C ASP A 80 -42.65 -15.58 -13.02
N GLY A 81 -41.78 -14.92 -12.25
CA GLY A 81 -41.04 -15.61 -11.19
C GLY A 81 -39.67 -15.02 -10.88
N GLN A 82 -39.62 -14.28 -9.77
CA GLN A 82 -38.47 -14.07 -8.90
C GLN A 82 -37.39 -13.12 -9.42
N GLU A 83 -37.43 -11.90 -8.87
CA GLU A 83 -36.23 -11.13 -8.57
C GLU A 83 -35.22 -12.07 -7.92
N ILE A 84 -34.17 -12.41 -8.67
CA ILE A 84 -32.96 -12.97 -8.12
C ILE A 84 -32.32 -11.83 -7.34
N GLU A 85 -32.71 -11.68 -6.07
CA GLU A 85 -31.88 -11.08 -5.05
C GLU A 85 -30.51 -11.76 -5.17
N LYS A 86 -29.55 -11.06 -5.77
CA LYS A 86 -28.15 -11.33 -5.55
C LYS A 86 -27.90 -11.10 -4.07
N GLN A 87 -28.04 -12.17 -3.29
CA GLN A 87 -27.45 -12.27 -1.96
C GLN A 87 -25.94 -12.10 -2.13
N ALA A 88 -25.50 -10.84 -2.06
CA ALA A 88 -24.15 -10.50 -1.69
C ALA A 88 -23.94 -11.11 -0.30
N SER A 89 -23.33 -12.29 -0.25
CA SER A 89 -22.79 -12.83 1.00
C SER A 89 -21.52 -12.05 1.35
N ASP A 90 -21.66 -10.75 1.62
CA ASP A 90 -20.68 -9.99 2.37
C ASP A 90 -20.78 -10.48 3.83
N LYS A 91 -20.05 -11.56 4.13
CA LYS A 91 -19.69 -11.83 5.52
C LYS A 91 -18.68 -10.75 5.90
N ASP A 92 -19.18 -9.67 6.50
CA ASP A 92 -18.37 -8.65 7.12
C ASP A 92 -17.47 -9.29 8.17
N PHE A 93 -16.16 -9.20 7.95
CA PHE A 93 -15.18 -9.69 8.91
C PHE A 93 -14.77 -8.55 9.84
N PRO A 94 -15.11 -8.65 11.13
CA PRO A 94 -14.78 -7.62 12.08
C PRO A 94 -13.25 -7.45 12.21
N ILE A 95 -12.74 -6.24 11.98
CA ILE A 95 -11.32 -5.90 12.16
C ILE A 95 -11.16 -4.85 13.27
N ASN A 96 -10.07 -4.91 14.02
CA ASN A 96 -9.82 -3.93 15.07
C ASN A 96 -9.40 -2.61 14.45
N VAL A 97 -10.03 -1.54 14.91
CA VAL A 97 -9.69 -0.17 14.56
C VAL A 97 -9.54 0.64 15.83
N TYR A 98 -8.33 1.15 16.05
CA TYR A 98 -8.06 2.12 17.09
C TYR A 98 -8.21 3.54 16.54
N ARG A 99 -8.98 4.37 17.24
CA ARG A 99 -9.17 5.79 16.95
C ARG A 99 -8.30 6.59 17.90
N THR A 100 -7.23 7.19 17.38
CA THR A 100 -6.18 7.81 18.21
C THR A 100 -6.69 8.96 19.07
N LEU A 101 -7.62 9.78 18.55
CA LEU A 101 -8.19 10.91 19.30
C LEU A 101 -9.18 10.47 20.39
N GLU A 102 -9.93 9.42 20.15
CA GLU A 102 -10.94 8.90 21.09
C GLU A 102 -10.34 7.91 22.09
N GLU A 103 -9.13 7.42 21.79
CA GLU A 103 -8.44 6.36 22.52
C GLU A 103 -9.24 5.06 22.66
N THR A 104 -10.10 4.73 21.69
CA THR A 104 -10.96 3.56 21.72
C THR A 104 -10.59 2.53 20.64
N ILE A 105 -10.67 1.24 20.97
CA ILE A 105 -10.69 0.16 19.98
C ILE A 105 -12.13 -0.24 19.67
N THR A 106 -12.50 -0.11 18.41
CA THR A 106 -13.78 -0.55 17.87
C THR A 106 -13.59 -1.70 16.89
N LEU A 107 -14.62 -2.53 16.79
CA LEU A 107 -14.68 -3.62 15.83
C LEU A 107 -15.58 -3.14 14.69
N ASN A 108 -14.98 -2.68 13.59
CA ASN A 108 -15.68 -1.87 12.61
C ASN A 108 -15.55 -2.42 11.20
N ASP A 109 -16.56 -2.10 10.38
CA ASP A 109 -16.39 -2.05 8.94
C ASP A 109 -15.49 -0.86 8.58
N ILE A 110 -14.30 -1.17 8.07
CA ILE A 110 -13.28 -0.21 7.65
C ILE A 110 -13.69 0.60 6.41
N SER A 111 -14.79 0.24 5.75
CA SER A 111 -15.32 0.94 4.58
C SER A 111 -15.68 2.40 4.84
N ARG A 112 -15.78 2.87 6.10
CA ARG A 112 -16.11 4.28 6.39
C ARG A 112 -14.99 5.08 7.05
N ILE A 113 -13.92 4.43 7.50
CA ILE A 113 -12.88 5.07 8.29
C ILE A 113 -11.86 5.80 7.40
N TYR A 114 -11.57 5.25 6.22
CA TYR A 114 -10.58 5.77 5.29
C TYR A 114 -11.20 6.52 4.10
N GLY A 115 -12.34 7.17 4.33
CA GLY A 115 -12.99 7.99 3.32
C GLY A 115 -13.17 9.44 3.76
N ILE A 116 -13.14 10.32 2.76
CA ILE A 116 -13.38 11.75 2.87
C ILE A 116 -14.68 12.05 2.15
N GLN A 117 -15.61 12.66 2.88
CA GLN A 117 -16.83 13.15 2.29
C GLN A 117 -16.52 14.38 1.44
N ASN A 118 -17.04 14.42 0.21
CA ASN A 118 -16.98 15.57 -0.68
C ASN A 118 -15.54 16.01 -1.01
N MET A 119 -14.61 15.05 -1.16
CA MET A 119 -13.17 15.29 -1.41
C MET A 119 -12.86 16.33 -2.49
N TYR A 120 -13.67 16.37 -3.57
CA TYR A 120 -13.49 17.30 -4.70
C TYR A 120 -14.55 18.40 -4.80
N LYS A 121 -15.44 18.55 -3.81
CA LYS A 121 -16.64 19.41 -3.93
C LYS A 121 -16.32 20.90 -4.03
N ASP A 122 -15.21 21.34 -3.44
CA ASP A 122 -14.81 22.76 -3.41
C ASP A 122 -13.99 23.19 -4.62
N ILE A 123 -13.83 22.27 -5.58
CA ILE A 123 -13.15 22.49 -6.84
C ILE A 123 -14.23 22.83 -7.86
N ALA A 124 -14.06 23.95 -8.56
CA ALA A 124 -14.98 24.47 -9.56
C ALA A 124 -15.00 23.64 -10.86
N GLU A 125 -15.07 22.31 -10.77
CA GLU A 125 -15.05 21.41 -11.91
C GLU A 125 -16.41 20.73 -12.13
N GLU A 126 -16.98 20.94 -13.32
CA GLU A 126 -18.15 20.21 -13.82
C GLU A 126 -17.84 18.71 -14.05
N ASP A 127 -16.56 18.31 -14.03
CA ASP A 127 -16.07 17.01 -14.53
C ASP A 127 -15.44 16.08 -13.46
N SER A 128 -15.75 16.30 -12.17
CA SER A 128 -15.29 15.43 -11.06
C SER A 128 -15.59 13.93 -11.26
N MET A 129 -16.68 13.61 -11.97
CA MET A 129 -17.05 12.24 -12.31
C MET A 129 -16.10 11.60 -13.34
N LYS A 130 -15.59 12.35 -14.31
CA LYS A 130 -14.61 11.83 -15.28
C LYS A 130 -13.25 11.62 -14.63
N PHE A 131 -12.89 12.49 -13.69
CA PHE A 131 -11.72 12.29 -12.84
C PHE A 131 -11.80 10.93 -12.11
N GLU A 132 -12.92 10.66 -11.43
CA GLU A 132 -13.13 9.38 -10.73
C GLU A 132 -13.16 8.18 -11.68
N LYS A 133 -13.65 8.35 -12.92
CA LYS A 133 -13.61 7.29 -13.93
C LYS A 133 -12.19 6.92 -14.35
N LEU A 134 -11.32 7.92 -14.53
CA LEU A 134 -9.90 7.69 -14.85
C LEU A 134 -9.19 6.99 -13.70
N LEU A 135 -9.44 7.45 -12.48
CA LEU A 135 -8.89 6.86 -11.27
C LEU A 135 -9.39 5.42 -11.08
N GLY A 136 -10.68 5.16 -11.28
CA GLY A 136 -11.28 3.82 -11.17
C GLY A 136 -10.67 2.81 -12.14
N LYS A 137 -10.27 3.23 -13.36
CA LYS A 137 -9.55 2.36 -14.30
C LYS A 137 -8.17 1.98 -13.75
N LEU A 138 -7.46 2.95 -13.17
CA LEU A 138 -6.14 2.76 -12.60
C LEU A 138 -6.18 1.88 -11.33
N GLU A 139 -7.18 2.12 -10.47
CA GLU A 139 -7.48 1.31 -9.29
C GLU A 139 -7.82 -0.13 -9.67
N SER A 140 -8.72 -0.33 -10.65
CA SER A 140 -9.09 -1.66 -11.13
C SER A 140 -7.90 -2.44 -11.67
N THR A 141 -7.00 -1.78 -12.38
CA THR A 141 -5.79 -2.43 -12.93
C THR A 141 -4.83 -2.81 -11.80
N SER A 142 -4.60 -1.89 -10.86
CA SER A 142 -3.70 -2.11 -9.72
C SER A 142 -4.23 -3.16 -8.74
N ALA A 143 -5.54 -3.25 -8.58
CA ALA A 143 -6.19 -4.29 -7.78
C ALA A 143 -5.86 -5.70 -8.27
N GLN A 144 -5.74 -5.91 -9.59
CA GLN A 144 -5.34 -7.20 -10.15
C GLN A 144 -3.90 -7.57 -9.77
N PHE A 145 -2.98 -6.60 -9.76
CA PHE A 145 -1.59 -6.83 -9.35
C PHE A 145 -1.49 -7.16 -7.87
N VAL A 146 -2.21 -6.43 -7.03
CA VAL A 146 -2.29 -6.71 -5.59
C VAL A 146 -2.96 -8.07 -5.32
N HIS A 147 -3.95 -8.46 -6.11
CA HIS A 147 -4.54 -9.80 -6.01
C HIS A 147 -3.51 -10.90 -6.28
N LYS A 148 -2.69 -10.77 -7.34
CA LYS A 148 -1.59 -11.71 -7.62
C LYS A 148 -0.58 -11.77 -6.46
N ILE A 149 -0.22 -10.62 -5.89
CA ILE A 149 0.62 -10.55 -4.69
C ILE A 149 -0.02 -11.34 -3.54
N ARG A 150 -1.33 -11.29 -3.36
CA ARG A 150 -2.00 -12.02 -2.26
C ARG A 150 -2.17 -13.51 -2.54
N SER A 151 -2.45 -13.91 -3.78
CA SER A 151 -2.86 -15.29 -4.12
C SER A 151 -1.73 -16.32 -4.09
N GLY A 152 -0.48 -15.90 -3.92
CA GLY A 152 0.68 -16.79 -4.04
C GLY A 152 1.26 -16.84 -5.46
N GLU A 153 0.58 -16.25 -6.45
CA GLU A 153 1.04 -16.21 -7.83
C GLU A 153 2.33 -15.41 -8.02
N GLU A 154 3.08 -15.76 -9.06
CA GLU A 154 4.22 -14.97 -9.52
C GLU A 154 3.73 -13.60 -10.00
N LEU A 155 4.30 -12.51 -9.47
CA LEU A 155 3.99 -11.18 -9.95
C LEU A 155 4.87 -10.86 -11.15
N THR A 156 4.26 -10.91 -12.33
CA THR A 156 4.92 -10.60 -13.60
C THR A 156 4.23 -9.39 -14.23
N LEU A 157 5.00 -8.33 -14.50
CA LEU A 157 4.52 -7.06 -15.03
C LEU A 157 5.33 -6.67 -16.26
N THR A 158 4.65 -6.21 -17.31
CA THR A 158 5.31 -5.47 -18.40
C THR A 158 5.77 -4.10 -17.90
N ARG A 159 6.69 -3.45 -18.62
CA ARG A 159 7.12 -2.08 -18.32
C ARG A 159 5.96 -1.10 -18.25
N THR A 160 5.03 -1.17 -19.19
CA THR A 160 3.81 -0.35 -19.17
C THR A 160 2.98 -0.62 -17.93
N GLN A 161 2.74 -1.89 -17.58
CA GLN A 161 1.99 -2.25 -16.37
C GLN A 161 2.69 -1.79 -15.08
N LEU A 162 4.02 -1.92 -15.01
CA LEU A 162 4.82 -1.46 -13.88
C LEU A 162 4.73 0.07 -13.72
N THR A 163 4.79 0.80 -14.83
CA THR A 163 4.74 2.25 -14.83
C THR A 163 3.37 2.75 -14.39
N GLU A 164 2.30 2.14 -14.89
CA GLU A 164 0.93 2.42 -14.45
C GLU A 164 0.72 2.05 -12.97
N PHE A 165 1.30 0.94 -12.52
CA PHE A 165 1.23 0.56 -11.09
C PHE A 165 1.96 1.58 -10.20
N LYS A 166 3.12 2.09 -10.60
CA LYS A 166 3.81 3.14 -9.84
C LYS A 166 3.06 4.48 -9.90
N LYS A 167 2.47 4.82 -11.04
CA LYS A 167 1.58 5.99 -11.17
C LYS A 167 0.42 5.89 -10.18
N PHE A 168 -0.21 4.72 -10.07
CA PHE A 168 -1.22 4.46 -9.06
C PHE A 168 -0.72 4.72 -7.63
N LEU A 169 0.43 4.17 -7.26
CA LEU A 169 1.01 4.37 -5.94
C LEU A 169 1.34 5.84 -5.65
N ALA A 170 1.88 6.57 -6.63
CA ALA A 170 2.15 8.00 -6.51
C ALA A 170 0.87 8.81 -6.28
N ILE A 171 -0.20 8.52 -7.04
CA ILE A 171 -1.50 9.16 -6.87
C ILE A 171 -2.07 8.86 -5.48
N MET A 172 -1.93 7.62 -4.99
CA MET A 172 -2.40 7.26 -3.65
C MET A 172 -1.65 8.03 -2.57
N THR A 173 -0.33 8.22 -2.72
CA THR A 173 0.49 9.05 -1.82
C THR A 173 0.07 10.52 -1.88
N TYR A 174 -0.21 11.06 -3.06
CA TYR A 174 -0.54 12.48 -3.22
C TYR A 174 -1.97 12.83 -2.76
N ARG A 175 -2.92 11.89 -2.91
CA ARG A 175 -4.33 12.11 -2.57
C ARG A 175 -4.66 11.92 -1.08
N VAL A 176 -3.70 11.50 -0.27
CA VAL A 176 -3.92 11.31 1.17
C VAL A 176 -4.43 12.58 1.84
N GLU A 177 -5.24 12.40 2.89
CA GLU A 177 -5.93 13.49 3.58
C GLU A 177 -4.97 14.62 4.00
N HIS A 178 -3.85 14.28 4.64
CA HIS A 178 -2.90 15.28 5.13
C HIS A 178 -2.26 16.10 4.00
N ARG A 179 -2.00 15.51 2.83
CA ARG A 179 -1.43 16.20 1.67
C ARG A 179 -2.47 17.13 1.06
N ARG A 180 -3.73 16.69 0.93
CA ARG A 180 -4.84 17.57 0.53
C ARG A 180 -5.00 18.74 1.51
N ASP A 181 -5.05 18.46 2.81
CA ASP A 181 -5.22 19.48 3.85
C ASP A 181 -4.07 20.49 3.86
N GLN A 182 -2.86 20.08 3.46
CA GLN A 182 -1.73 20.99 3.25
C GLN A 182 -2.09 22.14 2.30
N TYR A 183 -2.74 21.84 1.19
CA TYR A 183 -3.18 22.83 0.21
C TYR A 183 -4.43 23.58 0.67
N TYR A 184 -5.39 22.88 1.27
CA TYR A 184 -6.66 23.48 1.72
C TYR A 184 -6.47 24.48 2.86
N GLU A 185 -5.55 24.18 3.77
CA GLU A 185 -5.22 25.03 4.92
C GLU A 185 -3.97 25.89 4.70
N CYS A 186 -3.36 25.83 3.50
CA CYS A 186 -2.15 26.58 3.15
C CYS A 186 -0.97 26.34 4.14
N LYS A 187 -0.78 25.10 4.58
CA LYS A 187 0.26 24.68 5.53
C LYS A 187 1.59 24.42 4.81
N PHE A 188 2.22 25.47 4.32
CA PHE A 188 3.53 25.42 3.67
C PHE A 188 4.55 26.28 4.41
N ASP A 189 5.82 25.87 4.37
CA ASP A 189 6.91 26.78 4.75
C ASP A 189 6.98 27.95 3.75
N ALA A 190 7.62 29.05 4.16
CA ALA A 190 7.67 30.28 3.38
C ALA A 190 8.27 30.08 1.98
N ARG A 191 9.29 29.21 1.85
CA ARG A 191 9.97 28.95 0.58
C ARG A 191 9.07 28.16 -0.37
N THR A 192 8.41 27.13 0.12
CA THR A 192 7.45 26.35 -0.67
C THR A 192 6.26 27.19 -1.09
N LEU A 193 5.71 28.01 -0.20
CA LEU A 193 4.58 28.89 -0.51
C LEU A 193 4.91 29.91 -1.61
N LEU A 194 6.11 30.50 -1.57
CA LEU A 194 6.57 31.42 -2.63
C LEU A 194 6.70 30.72 -3.98
N SER A 195 7.28 29.52 -4.00
CA SER A 195 7.38 28.69 -5.21
C SER A 195 5.99 28.36 -5.76
N LEU A 196 5.04 28.02 -4.89
CA LEU A 196 3.66 27.70 -5.25
C LEU A 196 2.94 28.90 -5.86
N ARG A 197 3.06 30.09 -5.25
CA ARG A 197 2.48 31.34 -5.78
C ARG A 197 3.03 31.71 -7.15
N LYS A 198 4.32 31.46 -7.39
CA LYS A 198 4.93 31.66 -8.72
C LYS A 198 4.33 30.70 -9.75
N HIS A 199 4.16 29.42 -9.40
CA HIS A 199 3.50 28.44 -10.26
C HIS A 199 2.04 28.83 -10.55
N MET A 200 1.30 29.30 -9.54
CA MET A 200 -0.07 29.80 -9.68
C MET A 200 -0.15 30.97 -10.66
N LEU A 201 0.72 31.98 -10.50
CA LEU A 201 0.78 33.14 -11.39
C LEU A 201 1.05 32.74 -12.85
N HIS A 202 1.96 31.79 -13.08
CA HIS A 202 2.29 31.33 -14.43
C HIS A 202 1.17 30.51 -15.09
N ASN A 203 0.42 29.75 -14.30
CA ASN A 203 -0.62 28.85 -14.80
C ASN A 203 -2.03 29.43 -14.67
N ASN A 204 -2.17 30.71 -14.30
CA ASN A 204 -3.44 31.40 -14.07
C ASN A 204 -4.35 30.65 -13.08
N ILE A 205 -3.78 30.18 -11.98
CA ILE A 205 -4.50 29.50 -10.90
C ILE A 205 -4.75 30.50 -9.77
N ASP A 206 -6.01 30.76 -9.46
CA ASP A 206 -6.38 31.79 -8.47
C ASP A 206 -6.21 31.31 -7.02
N ARG A 207 -6.47 30.02 -6.76
CA ARG A 207 -6.51 29.45 -5.42
C ARG A 207 -5.49 28.34 -5.23
N VAL A 208 -4.83 28.33 -4.07
CA VAL A 208 -3.87 27.27 -3.70
C VAL A 208 -4.50 25.88 -3.75
N GLN A 209 -5.78 25.78 -3.38
CA GLN A 209 -6.52 24.52 -3.40
C GLN A 209 -6.68 23.94 -4.80
N ASP A 210 -6.78 24.79 -5.82
CA ASP A 210 -6.93 24.36 -7.20
C ASP A 210 -5.62 23.78 -7.73
N VAL A 211 -4.46 24.26 -7.26
CA VAL A 211 -3.14 23.68 -7.59
C VAL A 211 -3.07 22.21 -7.21
N TRP A 212 -3.62 21.83 -6.04
CA TRP A 212 -3.63 20.44 -5.60
C TRP A 212 -4.30 19.54 -6.65
N PHE A 213 -5.46 19.96 -7.14
CA PHE A 213 -6.24 19.19 -8.09
C PHE A 213 -5.67 19.23 -9.51
N GLU A 214 -5.15 20.36 -9.96
CA GLU A 214 -4.49 20.47 -11.26
C GLU A 214 -3.27 19.54 -11.36
N ASN A 215 -2.43 19.50 -10.32
CA ASN A 215 -1.31 18.54 -10.25
C ASN A 215 -1.82 17.09 -10.36
N LEU A 216 -2.89 16.76 -9.65
CA LEU A 216 -3.47 15.42 -9.66
C LEU A 216 -4.03 15.02 -11.03
N LYS A 217 -4.77 15.93 -11.69
CA LYS A 217 -5.24 15.72 -13.07
C LYS A 217 -4.08 15.51 -14.01
N TRP A 218 -3.04 16.31 -13.89
CA TRP A 218 -1.87 16.23 -14.74
C TRP A 218 -1.19 14.88 -14.59
N ILE A 219 -0.89 14.43 -13.36
CA ILE A 219 -0.26 13.12 -13.10
C ILE A 219 -1.09 11.96 -13.70
N ILE A 220 -2.41 12.02 -13.59
CA ILE A 220 -3.30 10.96 -14.11
C ILE A 220 -3.31 10.92 -15.64
N LYS A 221 -3.36 12.09 -16.28
CA LYS A 221 -3.52 12.20 -17.75
C LYS A 221 -2.21 12.03 -18.51
N THR A 222 -1.08 12.37 -17.88
CA THR A 222 0.23 12.40 -18.55
C THR A 222 0.77 10.99 -18.75
N SER A 223 1.28 10.73 -19.96
CA SER A 223 2.00 9.49 -20.27
C SER A 223 3.35 9.44 -19.55
N HIS A 224 4.02 8.29 -19.57
CA HIS A 224 5.34 8.20 -18.96
C HIS A 224 6.36 9.06 -19.73
N GLU A 225 6.28 9.03 -21.05
CA GLU A 225 7.17 9.71 -21.98
C GLU A 225 7.06 11.23 -21.83
N GLU A 226 5.83 11.76 -21.87
CA GLU A 226 5.57 13.19 -21.64
C GLU A 226 6.05 13.64 -20.26
N PHE A 227 5.90 12.80 -19.24
CA PHE A 227 6.41 13.09 -17.90
C PHE A 227 7.94 13.20 -17.87
N ILE A 228 8.66 12.30 -18.54
CA ILE A 228 10.13 12.33 -18.61
C ILE A 228 10.61 13.58 -19.34
N GLU A 229 10.00 13.91 -20.48
CA GLU A 229 10.28 15.14 -21.21
C GLU A 229 10.07 16.37 -20.31
N GLU A 230 8.98 16.41 -19.55
CA GLU A 230 8.68 17.51 -18.66
C GLU A 230 9.68 17.62 -17.50
N TYR A 231 10.08 16.49 -16.92
CA TYR A 231 11.13 16.45 -15.89
C TYR A 231 12.45 16.99 -16.41
N HIS A 232 12.87 16.64 -17.63
CA HIS A 232 14.13 17.13 -18.20
C HIS A 232 14.17 18.66 -18.35
N LYS A 233 13.04 19.30 -18.67
CA LYS A 233 12.93 20.77 -18.73
C LYS A 233 13.29 21.46 -17.42
N THR A 234 13.15 20.77 -16.27
CA THR A 234 13.53 21.35 -14.98
C THR A 234 15.04 21.52 -14.84
N HIS A 235 15.83 20.62 -15.43
CA HIS A 235 17.29 20.61 -15.31
C HIS A 235 17.93 21.58 -16.30
N ASP A 236 17.34 21.72 -17.49
CA ASP A 236 17.75 22.72 -18.49
C ASP A 236 17.57 24.17 -18.00
N GLN A 237 16.74 24.34 -16.97
CA GLN A 237 16.34 25.63 -16.41
C GLN A 237 17.04 25.95 -15.07
N GLY A 238 18.12 25.25 -14.75
CA GLY A 238 18.95 25.49 -13.56
C GLY A 238 18.54 24.64 -12.35
N ASN A 239 18.76 25.14 -11.13
CA ASN A 239 18.50 24.37 -9.90
C ASN A 239 16.97 24.24 -9.65
N PRO A 240 16.37 23.04 -9.80
CA PRO A 240 14.93 22.86 -9.71
C PRO A 240 14.41 23.01 -8.27
N TYR A 241 15.29 22.87 -7.28
CA TYR A 241 14.98 23.01 -5.85
C TYR A 241 15.08 24.46 -5.36
N GLY A 242 15.55 25.40 -6.18
CA GLY A 242 15.72 26.80 -5.82
C GLY A 242 14.39 27.58 -5.78
N ILE A 243 14.29 28.58 -4.89
CA ILE A 243 13.24 29.63 -4.97
C ILE A 243 13.29 30.34 -6.34
N SER A 244 14.49 30.38 -6.93
CA SER A 244 14.77 30.92 -8.25
C SER A 244 14.48 29.96 -9.41
N SER A 245 13.94 28.75 -9.17
CA SER A 245 13.62 27.80 -10.24
C SER A 245 12.79 28.50 -11.32
N SER A 246 13.29 28.53 -12.55
CA SER A 246 12.60 29.16 -13.68
C SER A 246 11.56 28.26 -14.32
N TYR A 247 11.34 27.07 -13.75
CA TYR A 247 10.33 26.12 -14.21
C TYR A 247 8.93 26.73 -14.26
N LYS A 248 8.29 26.62 -15.43
CA LYS A 248 6.94 27.14 -15.72
C LYS A 248 6.02 26.07 -16.30
N GLY A 249 6.27 24.80 -15.98
CA GLY A 249 5.46 23.72 -16.51
C GLY A 249 4.09 23.61 -15.83
N PRO A 250 3.30 22.63 -16.30
CA PRO A 250 1.88 22.47 -15.96
C PRO A 250 1.62 21.86 -14.57
N ILE A 251 2.65 21.32 -13.93
CA ILE A 251 2.62 20.77 -12.57
C ILE A 251 3.56 21.58 -11.68
N HIS A 252 3.29 21.67 -10.38
CA HIS A 252 4.24 22.30 -9.45
C HIS A 252 5.56 21.53 -9.38
N VAL A 253 6.70 22.23 -9.40
CA VAL A 253 8.04 21.60 -9.53
C VAL A 253 8.33 20.57 -8.45
N LEU A 254 7.91 20.80 -7.19
CA LEU A 254 8.18 19.84 -6.11
C LEU A 254 7.38 18.55 -6.32
N GLU A 255 6.14 18.66 -6.81
CA GLU A 255 5.31 17.49 -7.10
C GLU A 255 5.84 16.70 -8.31
N LEU A 256 6.41 17.38 -9.31
CA LEU A 256 7.08 16.71 -10.42
C LEU A 256 8.30 15.91 -9.95
N LEU A 257 9.08 16.46 -9.02
CA LEU A 257 10.25 15.80 -8.42
C LEU A 257 9.82 14.61 -7.55
N ASP A 258 8.83 14.78 -6.68
CA ASP A 258 8.27 13.70 -5.85
C ASP A 258 7.71 12.56 -6.73
N TYR A 259 7.02 12.92 -7.82
CA TYR A 259 6.53 11.95 -8.79
C TYR A 259 7.68 11.23 -9.51
N PHE A 260 8.75 11.94 -9.89
CA PHE A 260 9.95 11.35 -10.46
C PHE A 260 10.58 10.33 -9.55
N HIS A 261 10.81 10.66 -8.27
CA HIS A 261 11.37 9.73 -7.30
C HIS A 261 10.52 8.46 -7.16
N THR A 262 9.20 8.60 -7.23
CA THR A 262 8.28 7.46 -7.18
C THR A 262 8.39 6.60 -8.45
N ILE A 263 8.37 7.19 -9.64
CA ILE A 263 8.42 6.45 -10.91
C ILE A 263 9.80 5.80 -11.12
N TYR A 264 10.88 6.46 -10.72
CA TYR A 264 12.24 5.96 -10.84
C TYR A 264 12.64 4.97 -9.75
N SER A 265 11.86 4.77 -8.70
CA SER A 265 12.08 3.71 -7.72
C SER A 265 12.03 2.30 -8.35
N TYR A 266 12.50 1.27 -7.66
CA TYR A 266 12.19 -0.12 -8.01
C TYR A 266 11.21 -0.73 -7.01
N VAL A 267 10.41 -1.70 -7.48
CA VAL A 267 9.36 -2.33 -6.68
C VAL A 267 9.92 -3.56 -5.98
N CYS A 268 9.63 -3.68 -4.69
CA CYS A 268 9.80 -4.90 -3.89
C CYS A 268 8.45 -5.35 -3.33
N VAL A 269 8.28 -6.66 -3.18
CA VAL A 269 7.10 -7.25 -2.55
C VAL A 269 7.52 -7.92 -1.25
N TRP A 270 7.14 -7.33 -0.13
CA TRP A 270 7.43 -7.88 1.19
C TRP A 270 6.26 -8.73 1.69
N GLN A 271 6.59 -9.87 2.25
CA GLN A 271 5.71 -10.78 2.95
C GLN A 271 6.10 -10.81 4.42
N ALA A 272 5.15 -10.54 5.32
CA ALA A 272 5.37 -10.68 6.75
C ALA A 272 5.70 -12.13 7.11
N GLU A 273 6.73 -12.33 7.92
CA GLU A 273 7.04 -13.61 8.55
C GLU A 273 5.86 -14.09 9.41
N GLU A 274 5.67 -15.42 9.50
CA GLU A 274 4.58 -16.01 10.27
C GLU A 274 4.60 -15.54 11.74
N GLY A 275 3.42 -15.15 12.25
CA GLY A 275 3.28 -14.58 13.60
C GLY A 275 3.65 -13.09 13.70
N SER A 276 3.78 -12.39 12.57
CA SER A 276 3.79 -10.93 12.46
C SER A 276 2.77 -10.45 11.43
N GLU A 277 2.41 -9.17 11.50
CA GLU A 277 1.52 -8.54 10.53
C GLU A 277 1.86 -7.05 10.35
N PHE A 278 1.64 -6.54 9.14
CA PHE A 278 1.64 -5.11 8.88
C PHE A 278 0.33 -4.47 9.35
N ILE A 279 0.43 -3.27 9.93
CA ILE A 279 -0.75 -2.47 10.28
C ILE A 279 -1.18 -1.60 9.10
N LEU A 280 -2.46 -1.26 9.05
CA LEU A 280 -2.99 -0.23 8.16
C LEU A 280 -3.22 1.06 8.96
N SER A 281 -2.90 2.20 8.36
CA SER A 281 -3.13 3.51 8.96
C SER A 281 -3.52 4.51 7.90
N ASN A 282 -4.06 5.67 8.27
CA ASN A 282 -4.45 6.70 7.30
C ASN A 282 -3.26 7.33 6.57
N ASN A 283 -2.02 7.00 6.96
CA ASN A 283 -0.79 7.46 6.33
C ASN A 283 -0.04 6.32 5.60
N CYS A 284 -0.60 5.11 5.53
CA CYS A 284 0.12 3.93 5.01
C CYS A 284 0.40 3.95 3.51
N PHE A 285 -0.12 4.92 2.76
CA PHE A 285 0.23 5.19 1.37
C PHE A 285 1.12 6.43 1.36
N GLY A 286 2.41 6.23 1.12
CA GLY A 286 3.38 7.33 1.02
C GLY A 286 4.23 7.55 2.28
N THR A 287 3.96 6.85 3.39
CA THR A 287 4.92 6.79 4.50
C THR A 287 6.25 6.26 3.98
N PHE A 288 7.34 6.90 4.38
CA PHE A 288 8.64 6.60 3.86
C PHE A 288 9.70 6.54 4.95
N GLU A 289 10.80 5.86 4.62
CA GLU A 289 12.08 5.99 5.28
C GLU A 289 12.95 6.94 4.46
N GLY A 290 13.64 7.88 5.11
CA GLY A 290 14.62 8.74 4.44
C GLY A 290 15.54 9.48 5.41
N ASP A 291 16.43 10.27 4.84
CA ASP A 291 17.38 11.14 5.56
C ASP A 291 17.76 12.36 4.71
N ASN A 292 17.88 13.54 5.34
CA ASN A 292 18.25 14.80 4.68
C ASN A 292 17.47 15.10 3.38
N GLY A 293 16.17 14.80 3.36
CA GLY A 293 15.30 14.99 2.19
C GLY A 293 15.44 13.91 1.11
N LEU A 294 16.37 12.97 1.26
CA LEU A 294 16.46 11.79 0.40
C LEU A 294 15.55 10.68 0.93
N ILE A 295 14.60 10.27 0.10
CA ILE A 295 13.74 9.14 0.41
C ILE A 295 14.45 7.85 0.01
N PHE A 296 14.52 6.92 0.96
CA PHE A 296 15.11 5.61 0.76
C PHE A 296 14.07 4.61 0.24
N GLN A 297 12.92 4.56 0.92
CA GLN A 297 11.88 3.57 0.67
C GLN A 297 10.51 4.19 0.96
N HIS A 298 9.53 3.97 0.08
CA HIS A 298 8.13 4.19 0.40
C HIS A 298 7.43 2.87 0.69
N PHE A 299 6.61 2.86 1.74
CA PHE A 299 5.82 1.71 2.14
C PHE A 299 4.38 1.86 1.67
N TYR A 300 3.84 0.78 1.11
CA TYR A 300 2.45 0.66 0.69
C TYR A 300 1.90 -0.65 1.22
N VAL A 301 1.28 -0.59 2.40
CA VAL A 301 0.72 -1.79 3.02
C VAL A 301 -0.57 -2.19 2.29
N VAL A 302 -0.58 -3.39 1.70
CA VAL A 302 -1.70 -3.84 0.87
C VAL A 302 -2.54 -4.95 1.51
N SER A 303 -2.04 -5.57 2.59
CA SER A 303 -2.76 -6.49 3.47
C SER A 303 -1.96 -6.70 4.77
N PRO A 304 -2.51 -7.36 5.80
CA PRO A 304 -1.75 -7.70 7.01
C PRO A 304 -0.48 -8.52 6.72
N LYS A 305 -0.46 -9.27 5.61
CA LYS A 305 0.68 -10.13 5.24
C LYS A 305 1.61 -9.51 4.20
N TYR A 306 1.17 -8.50 3.45
CA TYR A 306 1.92 -8.03 2.29
C TYR A 306 2.04 -6.52 2.25
N ALA A 307 3.23 -6.04 1.94
CA ALA A 307 3.52 -4.65 1.63
C ALA A 307 4.23 -4.56 0.27
N VAL A 308 3.90 -3.54 -0.51
CA VAL A 308 4.67 -3.12 -1.67
C VAL A 308 5.62 -2.03 -1.21
N VAL A 309 6.89 -2.16 -1.55
CA VAL A 309 7.93 -1.20 -1.16
C VAL A 309 8.57 -0.63 -2.41
N LEU A 310 8.60 0.70 -2.51
CA LEU A 310 9.29 1.40 -3.58
C LEU A 310 10.64 1.88 -3.06
N THR A 311 11.71 1.26 -3.54
CA THR A 311 13.06 1.56 -3.07
C THR A 311 13.79 2.45 -4.06
N ASN A 312 14.49 3.46 -3.55
CA ASN A 312 15.24 4.40 -4.36
C ASN A 312 16.37 3.70 -5.15
N ARG A 313 16.51 4.03 -6.43
CA ARG A 313 17.56 3.47 -7.30
C ARG A 313 18.97 3.90 -6.92
N MET A 314 19.16 4.95 -6.12
CA MET A 314 20.49 5.34 -5.65
C MET A 314 21.20 4.22 -4.88
N TYR A 315 20.43 3.32 -4.24
CA TYR A 315 20.98 2.11 -3.62
C TYR A 315 21.57 1.11 -4.62
N MET A 316 21.29 1.26 -5.92
CA MET A 316 21.96 0.49 -6.97
C MET A 316 23.39 0.95 -7.24
N TRP A 317 23.78 2.14 -6.77
CA TRP A 317 25.06 2.75 -7.11
C TRP A 317 26.14 2.58 -6.03
N GLY A 318 25.88 1.77 -5.00
CA GLY A 318 26.84 1.15 -4.06
C GLY A 318 27.80 2.09 -3.31
N ASN A 319 28.67 2.79 -4.03
CA ASN A 319 29.67 3.72 -3.51
C ASN A 319 29.14 5.16 -3.40
N THR A 320 28.18 5.57 -4.23
CA THR A 320 27.70 6.97 -4.27
C THR A 320 27.08 7.46 -2.96
N MET A 321 26.48 6.56 -2.16
CA MET A 321 25.89 6.91 -0.87
C MET A 321 26.95 7.19 0.22
N LYS A 322 28.12 6.55 0.15
CA LYS A 322 29.19 6.69 1.15
C LYS A 322 29.78 8.10 1.16
N ASP A 323 29.80 8.75 0.01
CA ASP A 323 30.38 10.08 -0.15
C ASP A 323 29.43 11.21 0.30
N MET A 324 28.13 10.93 0.44
CA MET A 324 27.11 11.96 0.69
C MET A 324 26.82 12.22 2.17
N THR A 325 27.53 11.58 3.11
CA THR A 325 27.25 11.66 4.57
C THR A 325 25.80 11.32 4.93
N ILE A 326 25.14 10.50 4.11
CA ILE A 326 23.75 10.06 4.30
C ILE A 326 23.76 8.79 5.15
N ARG A 327 22.85 8.66 6.11
CA ARG A 327 22.74 7.42 6.89
C ARG A 327 22.37 6.24 6.00
N GLU A 328 22.78 5.05 6.40
CA GLU A 328 22.29 3.84 5.77
C GLU A 328 20.80 3.62 6.10
N SER A 329 20.14 2.91 5.19
CA SER A 329 18.78 2.41 5.42
C SER A 329 18.73 1.50 6.63
N TRP A 330 17.67 1.65 7.42
CA TRP A 330 17.36 0.81 8.58
C TRP A 330 17.00 -0.62 8.18
N PHE A 331 16.54 -0.81 6.95
CA PHE A 331 16.36 -2.14 6.38
C PHE A 331 17.60 -2.52 5.60
N GLY A 332 18.14 -3.70 5.86
CA GLY A 332 19.32 -4.21 5.19
C GLY A 332 19.06 -4.56 3.71
N ASP A 333 20.14 -4.90 3.01
CA ASP A 333 20.09 -5.22 1.59
C ASP A 333 19.32 -6.50 1.27
N GLU A 334 19.08 -7.36 2.26
CA GLU A 334 18.32 -8.61 2.09
C GLU A 334 16.86 -8.38 1.69
N LEU A 335 16.30 -7.21 1.99
CA LEU A 335 14.96 -6.82 1.58
C LEU A 335 14.92 -6.06 0.24
N ARG A 336 16.01 -6.17 -0.53
CA ARG A 336 16.23 -5.54 -1.83
C ARG A 336 16.57 -6.59 -2.87
N LEU A 337 15.55 -7.27 -3.38
CA LEU A 337 15.71 -8.17 -4.52
C LEU A 337 15.30 -7.46 -5.80
N PHE A 338 16.21 -7.49 -6.78
CA PHE A 338 15.93 -7.05 -8.13
C PHE A 338 14.95 -8.00 -8.81
N PRO A 339 13.99 -7.48 -9.59
CA PRO A 339 13.17 -8.33 -10.42
C PRO A 339 14.04 -8.98 -11.50
N GLU A 340 13.75 -10.24 -11.79
CA GLU A 340 14.27 -10.86 -13.01
C GLU A 340 13.65 -10.09 -14.20
N THR A 341 14.50 -9.50 -15.02
CA THR A 341 14.05 -8.69 -16.15
C THR A 341 14.31 -9.43 -17.45
N VAL A 342 13.25 -9.67 -18.21
CA VAL A 342 13.29 -10.26 -19.55
C VAL A 342 13.04 -9.13 -20.54
N TYR A 343 14.11 -8.67 -21.18
CA TYR A 343 14.03 -7.64 -22.21
C TYR A 343 13.46 -8.20 -23.50
N PHE A 344 12.53 -7.47 -24.13
CA PHE A 344 11.93 -7.89 -25.39
C PHE A 344 12.96 -7.82 -26.54
N LYS A 345 13.84 -6.81 -26.51
CA LYS A 345 14.97 -6.68 -27.42
C LYS A 345 16.22 -7.32 -26.80
N LYS A 346 16.95 -8.12 -27.59
CA LYS A 346 18.14 -8.86 -27.13
C LYS A 346 19.33 -7.98 -26.76
N SER A 347 19.43 -6.77 -27.30
CA SER A 347 20.47 -5.81 -26.91
C SER A 347 19.82 -4.53 -26.41
N VAL A 348 19.95 -4.31 -25.11
CA VAL A 348 19.59 -3.05 -24.46
C VAL A 348 20.89 -2.41 -24.02
N LYS A 349 21.33 -1.38 -24.75
CA LYS A 349 22.58 -0.66 -24.50
C LYS A 349 22.32 0.67 -23.79
N SER A 350 21.17 1.27 -24.00
CA SER A 350 20.76 2.51 -23.35
C SER A 350 19.27 2.53 -23.00
N PRO A 351 18.80 3.48 -22.16
CA PRO A 351 17.38 3.58 -21.80
C PRO A 351 16.43 3.74 -22.98
N GLU A 352 16.89 4.31 -24.09
CA GLU A 352 16.13 4.47 -25.33
C GLU A 352 15.87 3.12 -26.02
N ASP A 353 16.63 2.08 -25.69
CA ASP A 353 16.42 0.73 -26.20
C ASP A 353 15.30 -0.02 -25.47
N TYR A 354 14.85 0.47 -24.31
CA TYR A 354 13.81 -0.18 -23.52
C TYR A 354 12.51 -0.34 -24.32
N ASP A 355 11.85 -1.49 -24.15
CA ASP A 355 10.60 -1.79 -24.82
C ASP A 355 9.44 -1.76 -23.82
N PRO A 356 8.27 -1.19 -24.18
CA PRO A 356 7.05 -1.27 -23.37
C PRO A 356 6.67 -2.70 -22.96
N LYS A 357 7.09 -3.70 -23.74
CA LYS A 357 6.85 -5.13 -23.50
C LYS A 357 7.92 -5.82 -22.66
N ASP A 358 8.97 -5.13 -22.23
CA ASP A 358 9.93 -5.70 -21.28
C ASP A 358 9.19 -6.22 -20.05
N VAL A 359 9.57 -7.40 -19.56
CA VAL A 359 8.85 -8.11 -18.50
C VAL A 359 9.70 -8.16 -17.24
N PHE A 360 9.11 -7.80 -16.11
CA PHE A 360 9.69 -7.83 -14.77
C PHE A 360 8.98 -8.90 -13.94
N LYS A 361 9.73 -9.89 -13.46
CA LYS A 361 9.24 -10.92 -12.54
C LYS A 361 9.73 -10.63 -11.13
N TYR A 362 8.79 -10.54 -10.20
CA TYR A 362 9.07 -10.17 -8.82
C TYR A 362 8.99 -11.37 -7.89
N GLN A 363 10.01 -11.47 -7.03
CA GLN A 363 10.04 -12.42 -5.93
C GLN A 363 9.45 -11.80 -4.67
N ARG A 364 8.89 -12.65 -3.81
CA ARG A 364 8.40 -12.25 -2.50
C ARG A 364 9.52 -12.37 -1.48
N LEU A 365 9.79 -11.27 -0.81
CA LEU A 365 10.78 -11.18 0.25
C LEU A 365 10.10 -11.43 1.58
N VAL A 366 10.55 -12.43 2.34
CA VAL A 366 10.05 -12.62 3.70
C VAL A 366 10.73 -11.62 4.62
N ALA A 367 9.98 -10.59 5.03
CA ALA A 367 10.42 -9.64 6.05
C ALA A 367 10.35 -10.30 7.42
N SER A 368 11.46 -10.30 8.15
CA SER A 368 11.52 -10.79 9.53
C SER A 368 10.51 -10.07 10.41
N LYS A 369 10.10 -10.70 11.52
CA LYS A 369 9.26 -10.06 12.55
C LYS A 369 9.78 -8.68 12.96
N GLU A 370 11.10 -8.57 13.11
CA GLU A 370 11.75 -7.29 13.44
C GLU A 370 11.53 -6.24 12.36
N ASN A 371 11.79 -6.55 11.09
CA ASN A 371 11.58 -5.63 9.97
C ASN A 371 10.09 -5.25 9.82
N VAL A 372 9.16 -6.17 10.05
CA VAL A 372 7.71 -5.88 10.06
C VAL A 372 7.36 -4.92 11.21
N HIS A 373 7.82 -5.18 12.43
CA HIS A 373 7.56 -4.31 13.58
C HIS A 373 8.24 -2.95 13.46
N PHE A 374 9.41 -2.88 12.82
CA PHE A 374 10.11 -1.64 12.54
C PHE A 374 9.36 -0.81 11.48
N CYS A 375 8.92 -1.43 10.38
CA CYS A 375 8.04 -0.78 9.40
C CYS A 375 6.76 -0.24 10.06
N ASN A 376 6.09 -1.05 10.90
CA ASN A 376 4.94 -0.59 11.67
C ASN A 376 5.30 0.57 12.61
N SER A 377 6.52 0.63 13.14
CA SER A 377 6.99 1.72 13.99
C SER A 377 7.11 3.03 13.22
N ILE A 378 7.60 3.00 11.98
CA ILE A 378 7.59 4.16 11.07
C ILE A 378 6.14 4.62 10.83
N LEU A 379 5.22 3.70 10.54
CA LEU A 379 3.80 4.00 10.33
C LEU A 379 3.15 4.65 11.57
N LEU A 380 3.47 4.16 12.77
CA LEU A 380 3.00 4.73 14.04
C LEU A 380 3.60 6.12 14.31
N ASP A 381 4.85 6.35 13.94
CA ASP A 381 5.51 7.64 14.19
C ASP A 381 4.90 8.80 13.38
N THR A 382 4.19 8.48 12.29
CA THR A 382 3.38 9.45 11.54
C THR A 382 2.16 9.99 12.31
N LYS A 383 1.91 9.52 13.54
CA LYS A 383 0.77 9.89 14.40
C LYS A 383 -0.58 9.70 13.69
N PRO A 384 -0.86 8.50 13.16
CA PRO A 384 -2.09 8.26 12.43
C PRO A 384 -3.33 8.52 13.29
N LYS A 385 -4.39 9.04 12.67
CA LYS A 385 -5.75 9.16 13.24
C LYS A 385 -6.37 7.80 13.50
N TYR A 386 -6.07 6.83 12.62
CA TYR A 386 -6.62 5.48 12.68
C TYR A 386 -5.51 4.43 12.56
N ILE A 387 -5.61 3.39 13.38
CA ILE A 387 -4.75 2.20 13.29
C ILE A 387 -5.65 0.98 13.16
N THR A 388 -5.53 0.27 12.04
CA THR A 388 -6.26 -0.96 11.75
C THR A 388 -5.31 -2.14 11.80
N TYR A 389 -5.69 -3.16 12.57
CA TYR A 389 -4.88 -4.35 12.81
C TYR A 389 -5.76 -5.58 13.02
N LYS A 390 -5.19 -6.77 12.84
CA LYS A 390 -5.95 -8.02 12.87
C LYS A 390 -5.73 -8.78 14.17
N SER A 391 -4.48 -8.95 14.60
CA SER A 391 -4.12 -9.73 15.77
C SER A 391 -3.78 -8.84 16.96
N ASN A 392 -4.50 -9.00 18.07
CA ASN A 392 -4.14 -8.35 19.34
C ASN A 392 -2.69 -8.70 19.75
N LEU A 393 -2.24 -9.94 19.51
CA LEU A 393 -0.89 -10.38 19.85
C LEU A 393 0.16 -9.65 19.02
N CYS A 394 -0.04 -9.58 17.70
CA CYS A 394 0.91 -8.89 16.81
C CYS A 394 0.94 -7.39 17.10
N MET A 395 -0.23 -6.77 17.32
CA MET A 395 -0.32 -5.35 17.67
C MET A 395 0.40 -5.06 18.98
N TYR A 396 0.22 -5.88 20.03
CA TYR A 396 0.94 -5.71 21.29
C TYR A 396 2.46 -5.77 21.11
N LYS A 397 2.95 -6.73 20.30
CA LYS A 397 4.39 -6.82 19.97
C LYS A 397 4.87 -5.59 19.21
N THR A 398 4.12 -5.12 18.22
CA THR A 398 4.42 -3.87 17.49
C THR A 398 4.51 -2.68 18.44
N LEU A 399 3.58 -2.51 19.38
CA LEU A 399 3.61 -1.39 20.34
C LEU A 399 4.82 -1.46 21.27
N ARG A 400 5.17 -2.65 21.76
CA ARG A 400 6.38 -2.85 22.57
C ARG A 400 7.66 -2.56 21.79
N TYR A 401 7.67 -2.90 20.50
CA TYR A 401 8.80 -2.62 19.62
C TYR A 401 8.90 -1.11 19.36
N TYR A 402 7.79 -0.44 19.04
CA TYR A 402 7.74 1.01 18.85
C TYR A 402 8.25 1.78 20.08
N ASP A 403 7.87 1.38 21.29
CA ASP A 403 8.38 2.01 22.52
C ASP A 403 9.92 1.97 22.64
N LYS A 404 10.57 0.93 22.09
CA LYS A 404 12.03 0.82 22.02
C LYS A 404 12.60 1.63 20.87
N ALA A 405 12.00 1.53 19.68
CA ALA A 405 12.51 2.10 18.44
C ALA A 405 12.29 3.60 18.31
N LYS A 406 11.23 4.17 18.90
CA LYS A 406 10.81 5.57 18.68
C LYS A 406 11.88 6.62 19.03
N LYS A 407 12.81 6.30 19.92
CA LYS A 407 13.95 7.17 20.25
C LYS A 407 14.92 7.36 19.07
N HIS A 408 14.98 6.38 18.17
CA HIS A 408 15.87 6.38 17.00
C HIS A 408 15.15 6.89 15.74
N LEU A 409 13.83 6.74 15.68
CA LEU A 409 13.01 7.22 14.57
C LEU A 409 12.90 8.76 14.56
N SER A 410 12.87 9.38 15.73
CA SER A 410 12.67 10.81 15.85
C SER A 410 13.93 11.62 15.59
N HIS A 411 14.23 11.93 14.32
CA HIS A 411 15.05 13.12 14.01
C HIS A 411 14.19 14.40 14.01
N SER A 412 12.86 14.26 13.84
CA SER A 412 11.93 15.39 13.67
C SER A 412 11.05 15.71 14.88
N PHE A 413 10.88 14.80 15.85
CA PHE A 413 9.99 15.02 17.01
C PHE A 413 10.54 14.38 18.30
N PRO A 414 11.21 15.14 19.19
CA PRO A 414 11.97 14.58 20.32
C PRO A 414 11.15 13.76 21.34
N ASN A 415 9.81 13.80 21.27
CA ASN A 415 8.90 13.02 22.10
C ASN A 415 7.95 12.21 21.21
N GLY A 416 8.34 11.00 20.79
CA GLY A 416 7.48 10.09 20.04
C GLY A 416 6.11 9.88 20.72
N HIS A 417 5.08 9.56 19.94
CA HIS A 417 3.71 9.45 20.46
C HIS A 417 3.60 8.31 21.49
N SER A 418 2.68 8.44 22.44
CA SER A 418 2.43 7.40 23.46
C SER A 418 1.16 6.66 23.15
N TYR A 419 1.28 5.38 22.79
CA TYR A 419 0.15 4.48 22.58
C TYR A 419 -0.17 3.67 23.85
N LEU A 420 -0.05 4.29 25.03
CA LEU A 420 -0.20 3.59 26.31
C LEU A 420 -1.63 3.03 26.49
N THR A 421 -2.64 3.80 26.10
CA THR A 421 -4.06 3.37 26.18
C THR A 421 -4.30 2.17 25.27
N LEU A 422 -3.96 2.28 23.98
CA LEU A 422 -4.03 1.16 23.03
C LEU A 422 -3.29 -0.09 23.54
N LYS A 423 -2.06 0.08 24.06
CA LYS A 423 -1.26 -1.04 24.60
C LYS A 423 -1.96 -1.72 25.78
N ARG A 424 -2.58 -0.97 26.69
CA ARG A 424 -3.33 -1.50 27.83
C ARG A 424 -4.58 -2.26 27.38
N GLU A 425 -5.34 -1.70 26.45
CA GLU A 425 -6.56 -2.34 25.93
C GLU A 425 -6.26 -3.64 25.19
N VAL A 426 -5.26 -3.63 24.29
CA VAL A 426 -4.82 -4.83 23.57
C VAL A 426 -4.37 -5.91 24.56
N PHE A 427 -3.62 -5.53 25.60
CA PHE A 427 -3.17 -6.48 26.63
C PHE A 427 -4.34 -7.06 27.45
N ALA A 428 -5.34 -6.25 27.78
CA ALA A 428 -6.55 -6.71 28.47
C ALA A 428 -7.33 -7.72 27.61
N LYS A 429 -7.47 -7.47 26.30
CA LYS A 429 -8.09 -8.40 25.35
C LYS A 429 -7.33 -9.73 25.27
N LEU A 430 -6.00 -9.69 25.21
CA LEU A 430 -5.17 -10.91 25.23
C LEU A 430 -5.37 -11.75 26.49
N LYS A 431 -5.41 -11.11 27.67
CA LYS A 431 -5.70 -11.82 28.93
C LYS A 431 -7.08 -12.48 28.90
N ALA A 432 -8.09 -11.79 28.37
CA ALA A 432 -9.44 -12.33 28.25
C ALA A 432 -9.51 -13.53 27.29
N GLU A 433 -8.79 -13.48 26.17
CA GLU A 433 -8.68 -14.59 25.21
C GLU A 433 -8.03 -15.83 25.84
N MET A 434 -6.90 -15.67 26.55
CA MET A 434 -6.22 -16.77 27.25
C MET A 434 -7.10 -17.43 28.32
N ASN A 435 -7.85 -16.63 29.09
CA ASN A 435 -8.74 -17.15 30.12
C ASN A 435 -9.91 -17.97 29.56
N ARG A 436 -10.33 -17.71 28.30
CA ARG A 436 -11.37 -18.49 27.63
C ARG A 436 -10.84 -19.86 27.19
N THR A 437 -9.62 -19.92 26.65
CA THR A 437 -9.00 -21.17 26.19
C THR A 437 -8.65 -22.14 27.31
N HIS A 438 -8.51 -21.68 28.56
CA HIS A 438 -8.31 -22.55 29.73
C HIS A 438 -9.61 -23.09 30.34
N ARG A 439 -10.78 -22.60 29.92
CA ARG A 439 -12.10 -23.03 30.41
C ARG A 439 -12.83 -23.97 29.44
N SER A 440 -12.33 -24.12 28.22
CA SER A 440 -12.75 -25.09 27.20
C SER A 440 -11.84 -26.31 27.25
#